data_AF-A0A936FHV2-F1
#
_entry.id   AF-A0A936FHV2-F1
#
_cell.length_a   1.000
_cell.length_b   1.000
_cell.length_c   1.000
_cell.angle_alpha   90.00
_cell.angle_beta   90.00
_cell.angle_gamma   90.00
#
_symmetry.space_group_name_H-M   'P 1'
#
loop_
_entity.id
_entity.type
_entity.pdbx_description
1 polymer ?
#
loop_
_entity_poly.entity_id
_entity_poly.type
_entity_poly.pdbx_seq_one_letter_code
_entity_poly.pdbx_strand_id
1 'polypeptide(L)' 'MGQAPLSCTEIEAWQRCTQTRLEPWEFSLIRSASNAYVIQSVSDDTDPPYSEQPHMKPVVAGAFKALAERLRKK' A
#
# COMPACT_ATOMS: atom_id res chain seq x y z
N MET A 1 8.44 -2.56 12.47
CA MET A 1 7.76 -2.83 11.19
C MET A 1 7.89 -4.33 10.92
N GLY A 2 6.90 -5.13 11.32
CA GLY A 2 6.92 -6.60 11.13
C GLY A 2 6.20 -7.02 9.84
N GLN A 3 6.01 -8.33 9.63
CA GLN A 3 5.16 -8.91 8.57
C GLN A 3 3.66 -8.69 8.84
N ALA A 4 3.27 -7.49 9.26
CA ALA A 4 1.89 -7.12 9.54
C ALA A 4 1.51 -5.91 8.68
N PRO A 5 0.29 -5.86 8.13
CA PRO A 5 -0.19 -4.69 7.41
C PRO A 5 -0.22 -3.47 8.33
N LEU A 6 -0.05 -2.29 7.75
CA LEU A 6 -0.16 -1.01 8.46
C LEU A 6 -1.49 -0.90 9.17
N SER A 7 -1.42 -0.65 10.47
CA SER A 7 -2.56 -0.38 11.34
C SER A 7 -3.14 1.00 11.07
N CYS A 8 -4.40 1.20 11.46
CA CYS A 8 -5.05 2.51 11.39
C CYS A 8 -4.27 3.57 12.18
N THR A 9 -3.73 3.18 13.33
CA THR A 9 -2.94 4.06 14.21
C THR A 9 -1.62 4.47 13.59
N GLU A 10 -0.95 3.59 12.82
CA GLU A 10 0.27 3.95 12.10
C GLU A 10 -0.01 4.94 10.97
N ILE A 11 -1.11 4.73 10.22
CA ILE A 11 -1.51 5.64 9.15
C ILE A 11 -1.94 7.00 9.72
N GLU A 12 -2.63 7.01 10.86
CA GLU A 12 -3.00 8.24 11.55
C GLU A 12 -1.78 8.98 12.11
N ALA A 13 -0.85 8.26 12.76
CA ALA A 13 0.40 8.84 13.23
C ALA A 13 1.21 9.44 12.07
N TRP A 14 1.30 8.73 10.95
CA TRP A 14 1.95 9.23 9.74
C TRP A 14 1.28 10.52 9.22
N GLN A 15 -0.06 10.56 9.10
CA GLN A 15 -0.79 11.78 8.69
C GLN A 15 -0.49 12.97 9.61
N ARG A 16 -0.41 12.74 10.93
CA ARG A 16 -0.08 13.78 11.91
C ARG A 16 1.37 14.27 11.76
N CYS A 17 2.32 13.36 11.53
CA CYS A 17 3.73 13.69 11.36
C CYS A 17 4.01 14.42 10.04
N THR A 18 3.35 14.04 8.95
CA THR A 18 3.55 14.64 7.62
C THR A 18 2.61 15.80 7.32
N GLN A 19 1.69 16.09 8.24
CA GLN A 19 0.62 17.07 8.06
C GLN A 19 -0.20 16.84 6.78
N THR A 20 -0.23 15.60 6.29
CA THR A 20 -0.98 15.21 5.10
C THR A 20 -2.34 14.67 5.53
N ARG A 21 -3.41 15.23 4.98
CA ARG A 21 -4.78 14.74 5.20
C ARG A 21 -5.14 13.77 4.08
N LEU A 22 -5.51 12.55 4.45
CA LEU A 22 -6.02 11.56 3.50
C LEU A 22 -7.54 11.64 3.40
N GLU A 23 -8.04 11.51 2.18
CA GLU A 23 -9.45 11.22 1.94
C GLU A 23 -9.76 9.74 2.28
N PRO A 24 -11.03 9.39 2.61
CA PRO A 24 -11.39 8.03 3.01
C PRO A 24 -10.98 6.93 2.01
N TRP A 25 -11.00 7.25 0.72
CA TRP A 25 -10.60 6.34 -0.34
C TRP A 25 -9.08 6.14 -0.41
N GLU A 26 -8.29 7.17 -0.10
CA GLU A 26 -6.81 7.11 -0.05
C GLU A 26 -6.35 6.27 1.14
N PHE A 27 -6.99 6.46 2.29
CA PHE A 27 -6.77 5.60 3.46
C PHE A 27 -7.03 4.12 3.12
N SER A 28 -8.15 3.85 2.46
CA SER A 28 -8.53 2.49 2.05
C SER A 28 -7.54 1.89 1.04
N LEU A 29 -7.01 2.73 0.15
CA LEU A 29 -5.99 2.35 -0.84
C LEU A 29 -4.67 1.98 -0.15
N ILE A 30 -4.18 2.81 0.78
CA ILE A 30 -2.94 2.55 1.52
C ILE A 30 -3.04 1.25 2.33
N ARG A 31 -4.18 1.04 3.03
CA ARG A 31 -4.41 -0.23 3.76
C ARG A 31 -4.40 -1.44 2.83
N SER A 32 -5.05 -1.33 1.67
CA SER A 32 -5.11 -2.43 0.70
C SER A 32 -3.73 -2.75 0.13
N ALA A 33 -2.96 -1.72 -0.20
CA ALA A 33 -1.59 -1.85 -0.71
C ALA A 33 -0.66 -2.48 0.34
N SER A 34 -0.76 -2.06 1.60
CA SER A 34 0.02 -2.64 2.69
C SER A 34 -0.31 -4.11 2.92
N ASN A 35 -1.59 -4.50 2.81
CA ASN A 35 -1.96 -5.91 2.91
C ASN A 35 -1.40 -6.74 1.74
N ALA A 36 -1.51 -6.24 0.51
CA ALA A 36 -0.94 -6.89 -0.66
C ALA A 36 0.58 -7.06 -0.55
N TYR A 37 1.26 -6.04 -0.03
CA TYR A 37 2.70 -6.08 0.24
C TYR A 37 3.08 -7.21 1.21
N VAL A 38 2.34 -7.35 2.31
CA VAL A 38 2.60 -8.40 3.31
C VAL A 38 2.31 -9.79 2.75
N ILE A 39 1.23 -9.95 1.98
CA ILE A 39 0.92 -11.23 1.32
C ILE A 39 2.05 -11.60 0.36
N GLN A 40 2.54 -10.64 -0.43
CA GLN A 40 3.65 -10.86 -1.37
C GLN A 40 4.95 -11.21 -0.64
N SER A 41 5.26 -10.54 0.48
CA SER A 41 6.50 -10.79 1.23
C SER A 41 6.52 -12.10 2.02
N VAL A 42 5.36 -12.71 2.27
CA VAL A 42 5.25 -14.05 2.87
C VAL A 42 5.36 -15.15 1.81
N SER A 43 5.06 -14.84 0.55
CA SER A 43 4.96 -15.84 -0.53
C SER A 43 6.28 -16.09 -1.26
N ASP A 44 7.29 -15.24 -1.06
CA ASP A 44 8.56 -15.27 -1.80
C ASP A 44 9.75 -15.22 -0.82
N ASP A 45 10.63 -16.23 -0.86
CA ASP A 45 11.96 -16.24 -0.19
C ASP A 45 12.99 -15.44 -1.02
N THR A 46 12.53 -14.80 -2.10
CA THR A 46 13.35 -14.12 -3.10
C THR A 46 13.26 -12.62 -2.88
N ASP A 47 14.25 -12.10 -2.14
CA ASP A 47 14.59 -10.69 -1.98
C ASP A 47 13.47 -9.74 -1.47
N PRO A 48 13.80 -8.77 -0.60
CA PRO A 48 12.82 -7.76 -0.21
C PRO A 48 12.32 -7.05 -1.49
N PRO A 49 11.00 -6.86 -1.68
CA PRO A 49 10.40 -6.33 -2.93
C PRO A 49 10.84 -4.91 -3.33
N TYR A 50 11.79 -4.32 -2.61
CA TYR A 50 12.45 -3.05 -2.90
C TYR A 50 13.95 -3.18 -3.25
N SER A 51 14.52 -4.39 -3.27
CA SER A 51 15.93 -4.63 -3.62
C SER A 51 16.24 -4.23 -5.05
N GLU A 52 15.25 -4.27 -5.94
CA GLU A 52 15.32 -3.74 -7.29
C GLU A 52 14.26 -2.63 -7.48
N GLN A 53 14.64 -1.36 -7.31
CA GLN A 53 13.96 -0.31 -8.07
C GLN A 53 14.45 -0.42 -9.51
N PRO A 54 13.60 -0.86 -10.45
CA PRO A 54 12.88 0.12 -11.26
C PRO A 54 11.46 -0.37 -11.59
N HIS A 55 10.56 0.53 -12.03
CA HIS A 55 9.25 0.21 -12.63
C HIS A 55 8.35 -0.78 -11.86
N MET A 56 7.30 -0.29 -11.17
CA MET A 56 6.17 -1.14 -10.77
C MET A 56 5.82 -2.07 -11.93
N LYS A 57 5.95 -3.40 -11.75
CA LYS A 57 5.55 -4.37 -12.77
C LYS A 57 4.17 -3.94 -13.29
N PRO A 58 3.96 -3.77 -14.61
CA PRO A 58 2.79 -3.05 -15.15
C PRO A 58 1.46 -3.66 -14.71
N VAL A 59 1.46 -4.96 -14.37
CA VAL A 59 0.33 -5.68 -13.76
C VAL A 59 -0.08 -5.09 -12.40
N VAL A 60 0.89 -4.82 -11.53
CA VAL A 60 0.63 -4.25 -10.19
C VAL A 60 0.22 -2.79 -10.30
N ALA A 61 0.87 -2.02 -11.18
CA ALA A 61 0.48 -0.63 -11.45
C ALA A 61 -0.94 -0.52 -12.01
N GLY A 62 -1.32 -1.41 -12.93
CA GLY A 62 -2.67 -1.49 -13.49
C GLY A 62 -3.73 -1.87 -12.45
N ALA A 63 -3.44 -2.87 -11.61
CA ALA A 63 -4.32 -3.28 -10.52
C ALA A 63 -4.48 -2.16 -9.48
N PHE A 64 -3.39 -1.46 -9.15
CA PHE A 64 -3.41 -0.33 -8.22
C PHE A 64 -4.24 0.83 -8.77
N LYS A 65 -4.08 1.18 -10.05
CA LYS A 65 -4.86 2.23 -10.71
C LYS A 65 -6.36 1.88 -10.75
N ALA A 66 -6.70 0.64 -11.11
CA ALA A 66 -8.08 0.17 -11.13
C ALA A 66 -8.72 0.19 -9.72
N LEU A 67 -7.96 -0.19 -8.69
CA LEU A 67 -8.42 -0.13 -7.30
C LEU A 67 -8.63 1.32 -6.85
N ALA A 68 -7.70 2.22 -7.17
CA ALA A 68 -7.82 3.64 -6.85
C ALA A 68 -9.05 4.28 -7.52
N GLU A 69 -9.29 4.00 -8.81
CA GLU A 69 -10.48 4.49 -9.50
C GLU A 69 -11.78 3.92 -8.92
N ARG A 70 -11.78 2.65 -8.52
CA ARG A 70 -12.94 2.00 -7.89
C ARG A 70 -13.25 2.59 -6.52
N LEU A 71 -12.23 2.84 -5.70
CA LEU A 71 -12.41 3.39 -4.36
C LEU A 71 -12.78 4.88 -4.40
N ARG A 72 -12.32 5.63 -5.40
CA ARG A 72 -12.65 7.05 -5.57
C ARG A 72 -14.10 7.29 -6.03
N LYS A 73 -14.70 6.34 -6.76
CA LYS A 73 -16.07 6.44 -7.27
C LYS A 73 -17.14 5.95 -6.28
N LYS A 74 -16.73 5.44 -5.11
CA LYS A 74 -17.60 4.85 -4.09
C LYS A 74 -17.88 5.86 -2.99
#